data_AF-A0A1S3LFY6-F1
#
_entry.id   AF-A0A1S3LFY6-F1
#
_cell.length_a   1.000
_cell.length_b   1.000
_cell.length_c   1.000
_cell.angle_alpha   90.00
_cell.angle_beta   90.00
_cell.angle_gamma   90.00
#
_symmetry.space_group_name_H-M   'P 1'
#
loop_
_entity.id
_entity.type
_entity.pdbx_description
1 polymer ?
#
loop_
_entity_poly.entity_id
_entity_poly.type
_entity_poly.pdbx_seq_one_letter_code
_entity_poly.pdbx_strand_id
1 'polypeptide(L)'
;MKHENVIGLLDVFTPATSLEEFNDVYLVTHLMGADLNNIVKCQKLTDDHVQFLIYQILRGLKYIHSADIIHRDLKPSNLAVNEDCEL
;
A
#
# COMPACT_ATOMS: atom_id res chain seq x y z
N MET A 1 -4.97 -9.32 -1.31
CA MET A 1 -4.09 -9.22 -2.49
C MET A 1 -2.77 -9.87 -2.15
N LYS A 2 -2.19 -10.67 -3.05
CA LYS A 2 -0.89 -11.35 -2.85
C LYS A 2 0.08 -10.90 -3.93
N HIS A 3 0.65 -9.72 -3.73
CA HIS A 3 1.64 -9.10 -4.62
C HIS A 3 2.48 -8.14 -3.77
N GLU A 4 3.80 -8.08 -4.01
CA GLU A 4 4.72 -7.26 -3.19
C GLU A 4 4.32 -5.77 -3.24
N ASN A 5 4.07 -5.23 -4.43
CA ASN A 5 3.69 -3.81 -4.61
C ASN A 5 2.20 -3.51 -4.42
N VAL A 6 1.50 -4.32 -3.62
CA VAL A 6 0.10 -4.08 -3.23
C VAL A 6 -0.05 -4.47 -1.76
N ILE A 7 -0.47 -3.54 -0.92
CA ILE A 7 -0.60 -3.78 0.51
C ILE A 7 -1.45 -5.04 0.80
N GLY A 8 -0.86 -5.94 1.57
CA GLY A 8 -1.46 -7.20 1.98
C GLY A 8 -1.99 -7.14 3.42
N LEU A 9 -2.89 -8.07 3.73
CA LEU A 9 -3.40 -8.28 5.08
C LEU A 9 -2.54 -9.35 5.76
N LEU A 10 -1.95 -9.01 6.90
CA LEU A 10 -1.21 -9.92 7.76
C LEU A 10 -2.13 -10.66 8.72
N ASP A 11 -3.06 -9.93 9.32
CA ASP A 11 -4.01 -10.47 10.30
C ASP A 11 -5.31 -9.66 10.27
N VAL A 12 -6.39 -10.28 10.76
CA VAL A 12 -7.69 -9.66 10.95
C VAL A 12 -8.31 -10.20 12.23
N PHE A 13 -8.72 -9.30 13.11
CA PHE A 13 -9.27 -9.70 14.39
C PHE A 13 -10.35 -8.73 14.86
N THR A 14 -11.10 -9.20 15.85
CA THR A 14 -12.10 -8.46 16.61
C THR A 14 -11.97 -8.85 18.08
N PRO A 15 -12.18 -7.92 19.03
CA PRO A 15 -12.26 -8.28 20.44
C PRO A 15 -13.54 -9.03 20.79
N ALA A 16 -14.56 -9.02 19.92
CA ALA A 16 -15.84 -9.65 20.18
C ALA A 16 -15.71 -11.17 20.33
N THR A 17 -16.41 -11.72 21.32
CA THR A 17 -16.42 -13.18 21.59
C THR A 17 -17.67 -13.87 21.03
N SER A 18 -18.64 -13.09 20.59
CA SER A 18 -19.91 -13.51 20.02
C SER A 18 -20.32 -12.55 18.89
N LEU A 19 -21.29 -12.97 18.06
CA LEU A 19 -21.77 -12.15 16.96
C LEU A 19 -22.57 -10.94 17.46
N GLU A 20 -23.26 -11.09 18.59
CA GLU A 20 -24.06 -10.05 19.22
C GLU A 20 -23.21 -8.86 19.68
N GLU A 21 -21.92 -9.07 19.95
CA GLU A 21 -20.95 -8.06 20.39
C GLU A 21 -20.07 -7.52 19.25
N PHE A 22 -20.23 -8.02 18.02
CA PHE A 22 -19.35 -7.72 16.89
C PHE A 22 -19.59 -6.31 16.31
N ASN A 23 -18.83 -5.34 16.82
CA ASN A 23 -18.92 -3.93 16.40
C ASN A 23 -17.67 -3.43 15.67
N ASP A 24 -16.50 -3.98 16.00
CA ASP A 24 -15.21 -3.48 15.51
C ASP A 24 -14.42 -4.56 14.77
N VAL A 25 -13.73 -4.15 13.70
CA VAL A 25 -12.81 -4.98 12.91
C VAL A 25 -11.48 -4.27 12.81
N TYR A 26 -10.41 -4.99 13.15
CA TYR A 26 -9.05 -4.50 13.06
C TYR A 26 -8.33 -5.23 11.92
N LEU A 27 -7.63 -4.46 11.10
CA LEU A 27 -6.83 -4.95 9.98
C LEU A 27 -5.35 -4.70 10.29
N VAL A 28 -4.54 -5.75 10.20
CA VAL A 28 -3.09 -5.65 10.39
C VAL A 28 -2.41 -5.75 9.03
N THR A 29 -1.53 -4.81 8.74
CA THR A 29 -0.69 -4.77 7.53
C THR A 29 0.76 -4.54 7.91
N HIS A 30 1.67 -4.64 6.95
CA HIS A 30 3.04 -4.17 7.15
C HIS A 30 3.04 -2.67 7.45
N LEU A 31 3.87 -2.27 8.40
CA LEU A 31 4.13 -0.86 8.68
C LEU A 31 5.09 -0.33 7.62
N MET A 32 4.62 0.67 6.87
CA MET A 32 5.44 1.39 5.89
C MET A 32 5.96 2.67 6.52
N GLY A 33 7.17 3.10 6.16
CA GLY A 33 7.85 4.22 6.81
C GLY A 33 7.22 5.58 6.50
N ALA A 34 6.90 5.83 5.23
CA ALA A 34 6.27 7.07 4.79
C ALA A 34 5.40 6.86 3.55
N ASP A 35 4.62 7.85 3.16
CA ASP A 35 3.97 7.89 1.84
C ASP A 35 4.78 8.75 0.86
N LEU A 36 4.57 8.51 -0.44
CA LEU A 36 5.29 9.21 -1.50
C LEU A 36 5.05 10.73 -1.49
N ASN A 37 3.87 11.20 -1.04
CA ASN A 37 3.57 12.64 -0.94
C ASN A 37 4.49 13.34 0.06
N ASN A 38 4.81 12.69 1.17
CA ASN A 38 5.74 13.22 2.16
C ASN A 38 7.19 13.14 1.68
N ILE A 39 7.57 12.04 1.03
CA ILE A 39 8.92 11.85 0.50
C ILE A 39 9.30 12.95 -0.51
N VAL A 40 8.46 13.21 -1.51
CA VAL A 40 8.77 14.18 -2.58
C VAL A 40 8.82 15.63 -2.09
N LYS A 41 8.23 15.93 -0.93
CA LYS A 41 8.29 17.26 -0.30
C LYS A 41 9.59 17.46 0.47
N CYS A 42 10.11 16.39 1.09
CA CYS A 42 11.31 16.45 1.92
C CYS A 42 12.60 16.29 1.10
N GLN A 43 12.56 15.57 -0.03
CA GLN A 43 13.73 15.29 -0.84
C GLN A 43 13.45 15.31 -2.34
N LYS A 44 14.46 15.73 -3.12
CA LYS A 44 14.44 15.55 -4.58
C LYS A 44 14.80 14.11 -4.92
N LEU A 45 13.97 13.47 -5.74
CA LEU A 45 14.27 12.16 -6.28
C LEU A 45 15.24 12.26 -7.47
N THR A 46 16.14 11.29 -7.57
CA THR A 46 16.97 11.11 -8.77
C THR A 46 16.13 10.43 -9.86
N ASP A 47 16.64 10.42 -11.10
CA ASP A 47 15.96 9.74 -12.20
C ASP A 47 15.79 8.23 -11.91
N ASP A 48 16.83 7.58 -11.35
CA ASP A 48 16.78 6.17 -10.96
C ASP A 48 15.70 5.89 -9.91
N HIS A 49 15.55 6.75 -8.89
CA HIS A 49 14.47 6.61 -7.90
C HIS A 49 13.09 6.74 -8.56
N VAL A 50 12.92 7.69 -9.48
CA VAL A 50 11.66 7.88 -10.19
C VAL A 50 11.34 6.64 -11.04
N GLN A 51 12.31 6.15 -11.81
CA GLN A 51 12.13 4.95 -12.64
C GLN A 51 11.73 3.74 -11.78
N PHE A 52 12.41 3.52 -10.64
CA PHE A 52 12.13 2.40 -9.75
C PHE A 52 10.75 2.48 -9.09
N LEU A 53 10.33 3.67 -8.64
CA LEU A 53 9.00 3.87 -8.07
C LEU A 53 7.90 3.66 -9.11
N ILE A 54 8.02 4.27 -10.29
CA ILE A 54 7.03 4.10 -11.37
C ILE A 54 6.93 2.64 -11.80
N TYR A 55 8.06 1.93 -11.91
CA TYR A 55 8.06 0.50 -12.20
C TYR A 55 7.21 -0.30 -11.19
N GLN A 56 7.44 -0.07 -9.90
CA GLN A 56 6.71 -0.77 -8.83
C GLN A 56 5.21 -0.42 -8.84
N ILE A 57 4.84 0.84 -9.07
CA ILE A 57 3.43 1.26 -9.22
C ILE A 57 2.76 0.52 -10.37
N LEU A 58 3.40 0.50 -11.55
CA LEU A 58 2.85 -0.17 -12.73
C LEU A 58 2.77 -1.69 -12.54
N ARG A 59 3.76 -2.30 -11.85
CA ARG A 59 3.75 -3.72 -11.51
C ARG A 59 2.57 -4.06 -10.59
N GLY A 60 2.33 -3.26 -9.55
CA GLY A 60 1.18 -3.39 -8.65
C GLY A 60 -0.16 -3.16 -9.36
N LEU A 61 -0.27 -2.12 -10.19
CA LEU A 61 -1.48 -1.84 -10.97
C LEU A 61 -1.80 -2.96 -11.97
N LYS A 62 -0.79 -3.53 -12.64
CA LYS A 62 -0.99 -4.68 -13.52
C LYS A 62 -1.64 -5.84 -12.76
N TYR A 63 -1.19 -6.12 -11.54
CA TYR A 63 -1.78 -7.15 -10.70
C TYR A 63 -3.24 -6.79 -10.31
N ILE A 64 -3.49 -5.57 -9.84
CA ILE A 64 -4.85 -5.11 -9.48
C ILE A 64 -5.81 -5.22 -10.67
N HIS A 65 -5.39 -4.75 -11.85
CA HIS A 65 -6.20 -4.78 -13.07
C HIS A 65 -6.40 -6.19 -13.62
N SER A 66 -5.45 -7.12 -13.39
CA SER A 66 -5.63 -8.53 -13.76
C SER A 66 -6.75 -9.24 -12.98
N ALA A 67 -7.20 -8.64 -11.87
CA ALA A 67 -8.34 -9.08 -11.08
C ALA A 67 -9.62 -8.25 -11.36
N ASP A 68 -9.66 -7.50 -12.47
CA ASP A 68 -10.77 -6.62 -12.87
C ASP A 68 -11.15 -5.54 -11.84
N ILE A 69 -10.20 -5.16 -10.98
CA ILE A 69 -10.38 -4.09 -9.99
C ILE A 69 -9.76 -2.80 -10.51
N ILE A 70 -10.42 -1.66 -10.28
CA ILE A 70 -9.91 -0.33 -10.62
C ILE A 70 -9.62 0.41 -9.32
N HIS A 71 -8.39 0.90 -9.13
CA HIS A 71 -8.00 1.62 -7.90
C HIS A 71 -8.81 2.92 -7.70
N ARG A 72 -9.10 3.65 -8.78
CA ARG A 72 -9.89 4.92 -8.84
C ARG A 72 -9.35 6.14 -8.10
N ASP A 73 -8.52 5.97 -7.07
CA ASP A 73 -7.94 7.08 -6.29
C ASP A 73 -6.42 6.98 -6.17
N LEU A 74 -5.72 6.71 -7.28
CA LEU A 74 -4.26 6.59 -7.25
C LEU A 74 -3.64 7.99 -7.13
N LYS A 75 -2.94 8.23 -6.01
CA LYS A 75 -2.29 9.50 -5.68
C LYS A 75 -1.11 9.27 -4.75
N PRO A 76 -0.16 10.22 -4.63
CA PRO A 76 1.06 10.01 -3.85
C PRO A 76 0.84 9.65 -2.38
N SER A 77 -0.25 10.11 -1.73
CA SER A 77 -0.55 9.75 -0.34
C SER A 77 -1.03 8.29 -0.16
N ASN A 78 -1.40 7.61 -1.25
CA ASN A 78 -1.84 6.20 -1.24
C ASN A 78 -0.72 5.24 -1.66
N LEU A 79 0.51 5.75 -1.83
CA LEU A 79 1.70 4.99 -2.19
C LEU A 79 2.63 4.98 -0.98
N ALA A 80 2.58 3.91 -0.20
CA ALA A 80 3.37 3.75 1.01
C ALA A 80 4.73 3.14 0.66
N VAL A 81 5.81 3.75 1.14
CA VAL A 81 7.21 3.45 0.79
C VAL A 81 7.99 3.15 2.07
N ASN A 82 8.85 2.13 2.04
CA ASN A 82 9.77 1.82 3.14
C ASN A 82 11.14 2.52 2.97
N GLU A 83 12.06 2.32 3.92
CA GLU A 83 13.40 2.93 3.90
C GLU A 83 14.25 2.49 2.70
N ASP A 84 13.93 1.34 2.10
CA ASP A 84 14.60 0.76 0.94
C ASP A 84 13.98 1.19 -0.42
N CYS A 85 13.08 2.19 -0.40
CA CYS A 85 12.33 2.65 -1.59
C CYS A 85 11.41 1.59 -2.23
N GLU A 86 10.97 0.60 -1.46
CA GLU A 86 10.03 -0.42 -1.90
C GLU A 86 8.58 0.00 -1.59
N LEU A 87 7.68 -0.26 -2.55
CA LEU A 87 6.23 -0.07 -2.47
C LEU A 87 5.52 -1.37 -2.11
#